data_AF-A0A354WD30-F1
#
_entry.id   AF-A0A354WD30-F1
#
_cell.length_a   1.000
_cell.length_b   1.000
_cell.length_c   1.000
_cell.angle_alpha   90.00
_cell.angle_beta   90.00
_cell.angle_gamma   90.00
#
_symmetry.space_group_name_H-M   'P 1'
#
loop_
_entity.id
_entity.type
_entity.pdbx_description
1 polymer ?
#
loop_
_entity_poly.entity_id
_entity_poly.type
_entity_poly.pdbx_seq_one_letter_code
_entity_poly.pdbx_strand_id
1 'polypeptide(L)'
;MSQEIKIAMLGATGVGKTSLLTAMYDQFENTIGQTNLQLIPDLKSSAILQEKLGELKSLVESQDEDNEFEATGGIKANTGAVNSFIFDLGKKGGKPSIRLKFQDYSGENLNANALISDLEKVQNLINESVIILIAIDAPALMEAKGQYNEMINRPQQIKNILAKAFEDIKEPRLVILAPIKCETYLQNEKSTRELLRRVKDEYANLLGFLSSERLLPWVVTVVTPVQTVGTVVFSHIDVIKEGGKKYPHFKFHKNYIHAKYSPKDCEQPFRYILRFLLKQKINRLNYDWGPFIFIRSWFNLDREIKEAAQNVVKGCKTDPQDGFAILQGKQYL
;
A
#
# COMPACT_ATOMS: atom_id res chain seq x y z
N MET A 1 -9.71 16.24 -20.24
CA MET A 1 -8.88 15.05 -19.96
C MET A 1 -8.86 14.85 -18.45
N SER A 2 -9.06 13.63 -17.95
CA SER A 2 -8.97 13.34 -16.51
C SER A 2 -7.52 13.50 -16.04
N GLN A 3 -7.32 14.08 -14.86
CA GLN A 3 -5.99 14.31 -14.30
C GLN A 3 -5.39 12.99 -13.81
N GLU A 4 -4.17 12.66 -14.23
CA GLU A 4 -3.51 11.43 -13.78
C GLU A 4 -2.63 11.67 -12.54
N ILE A 5 -2.76 10.80 -11.55
CA ILE A 5 -1.93 10.74 -10.34
C ILE A 5 -1.30 9.36 -10.30
N LYS A 6 0.03 9.33 -10.28
CA LYS A 6 0.81 8.09 -10.22
C LYS A 6 1.12 7.71 -8.78
N ILE A 7 0.86 6.45 -8.45
CA ILE A 7 1.13 5.83 -7.16
C ILE A 7 2.08 4.66 -7.39
N ALA A 8 3.27 4.72 -6.80
CA ALA A 8 4.23 3.63 -6.84
C ALA A 8 3.92 2.61 -5.73
N MET A 9 3.81 1.32 -6.07
CA MET A 9 3.64 0.24 -5.09
C MET A 9 4.91 -0.58 -4.92
N LEU A 10 5.59 -0.44 -3.78
CA LEU A 10 6.88 -1.07 -3.51
C LEU A 10 6.75 -2.27 -2.56
N GLY A 11 7.64 -3.24 -2.74
CA GLY A 11 7.71 -4.48 -1.97
C GLY A 11 8.17 -5.65 -2.85
N ALA A 12 8.69 -6.73 -2.26
CA ALA A 12 9.17 -7.87 -3.03
C ALA A 12 8.03 -8.59 -3.79
N THR A 13 8.41 -9.49 -4.71
CA THR A 13 7.45 -10.38 -5.37
C THR A 13 6.81 -11.30 -4.35
N GLY A 14 5.48 -11.47 -4.42
CA GLY A 14 4.75 -12.33 -3.49
C GLY A 14 4.49 -11.73 -2.10
N VAL A 15 4.98 -10.52 -1.81
CA VAL A 15 4.71 -9.86 -0.50
C VAL A 15 3.21 -9.67 -0.27
N GLY A 16 2.44 -9.37 -1.32
CA GLY A 16 0.99 -9.15 -1.28
C GLY A 16 0.54 -7.77 -1.77
N LYS A 17 1.32 -7.09 -2.62
CA LYS A 17 0.97 -5.77 -3.19
C LYS A 17 -0.37 -5.77 -3.92
N THR A 18 -0.56 -6.69 -4.87
CA THR A 18 -1.82 -6.77 -5.62
C THR A 18 -2.98 -7.14 -4.70
N SER A 19 -2.79 -8.04 -3.74
CA SER A 19 -3.80 -8.39 -2.74
C SER A 19 -4.21 -7.19 -1.88
N LEU A 20 -3.25 -6.35 -1.47
CA LEU A 20 -3.51 -5.09 -0.79
C LEU A 20 -4.38 -4.16 -1.65
N LEU A 21 -4.05 -3.99 -2.93
CA LEU A 21 -4.84 -3.17 -3.85
C LEU A 21 -6.25 -3.71 -4.06
N THR A 22 -6.39 -5.02 -4.21
CA THR A 22 -7.69 -5.71 -4.31
C THR A 22 -8.53 -5.50 -3.05
N ALA A 23 -7.97 -5.73 -1.86
CA ALA A 23 -8.69 -5.55 -0.61
C ALA A 23 -9.03 -4.07 -0.35
N MET A 24 -8.16 -3.14 -0.74
CA MET A 24 -8.42 -1.70 -0.68
C MET A 24 -9.58 -1.30 -1.61
N TYR A 25 -9.64 -1.85 -2.82
CA TYR A 25 -10.73 -1.60 -3.77
C TYR A 25 -12.07 -2.19 -3.27
N ASP A 26 -12.07 -3.45 -2.79
CA ASP A 26 -13.26 -4.08 -2.23
C ASP A 26 -13.80 -3.32 -0.99
N GLN A 27 -12.91 -2.92 -0.09
CA GLN A 27 -13.30 -2.11 1.07
C GLN A 27 -13.73 -0.69 0.70
N PHE A 28 -13.19 -0.12 -0.37
CA PHE A 28 -13.68 1.15 -0.90
C PHE A 28 -15.15 1.01 -1.31
N GLU A 29 -15.52 0.01 -2.10
CA GLU A 29 -16.90 -0.17 -2.56
C GLU A 29 -17.87 -0.44 -1.39
N ASN A 30 -17.45 -1.23 -0.40
CA ASN A 30 -18.28 -1.61 0.74
C ASN A 30 -18.44 -0.50 1.80
N THR A 31 -17.40 0.31 2.03
CA THR A 31 -17.36 1.30 3.11
C THR A 31 -17.45 2.73 2.59
N ILE A 32 -16.69 3.07 1.55
CA ILE A 32 -16.60 4.43 1.02
C ILE A 32 -17.63 4.68 -0.10
N GLY A 33 -18.02 3.65 -0.85
CA GLY A 33 -19.04 3.72 -1.91
C GLY A 33 -20.46 4.07 -1.43
N GLN A 34 -20.66 4.09 -0.11
CA GLN A 34 -21.85 4.64 0.54
C GLN A 34 -21.90 6.18 0.50
N THR A 35 -20.77 6.83 0.22
CA THR A 35 -20.70 8.28 -0.03
C THR A 35 -21.05 8.60 -1.49
N ASN A 36 -21.10 9.88 -1.84
CA ASN A 36 -21.27 10.32 -3.23
C ASN A 36 -20.00 10.16 -4.10
N LEU A 37 -19.01 9.37 -3.65
CA LEU A 37 -17.80 9.03 -4.42
C LEU A 37 -17.93 7.67 -5.09
N GLN A 38 -17.31 7.54 -6.27
CA GLN A 38 -17.12 6.28 -6.97
C GLN A 38 -15.66 6.13 -7.39
N LEU A 39 -15.17 4.90 -7.42
CA LEU A 39 -13.84 4.56 -7.92
C LEU A 39 -14.01 3.45 -8.97
N ILE A 40 -13.83 3.78 -10.24
CA ILE A 40 -14.13 2.85 -11.34
C ILE A 40 -12.83 2.32 -11.94
N PRO A 41 -12.51 1.03 -11.81
CA PRO A 41 -11.35 0.46 -12.49
C PRO A 41 -11.58 0.38 -14.00
N ASP A 42 -10.51 0.49 -14.80
CA ASP A 42 -10.59 0.15 -16.22
C ASP A 42 -10.83 -1.36 -16.42
N LEU A 43 -11.17 -1.78 -17.65
CA LEU A 43 -11.54 -3.17 -17.94
C LEU A 43 -10.45 -4.18 -17.54
N LYS A 44 -9.18 -3.85 -17.83
CA LYS A 44 -8.04 -4.71 -17.53
C LYS A 44 -7.81 -4.82 -16.01
N SER A 45 -7.83 -3.68 -15.32
CA SER A 45 -7.68 -3.64 -13.85
C SER A 45 -8.81 -4.38 -13.18
N SER A 46 -10.06 -4.16 -13.64
CA SER A 46 -11.25 -4.84 -13.12
C SER A 46 -11.12 -6.36 -13.21
N ALA A 47 -10.74 -6.90 -14.37
CA ALA A 47 -10.57 -8.35 -14.55
C ALA A 47 -9.55 -8.94 -13.56
N ILE A 48 -8.39 -8.31 -13.44
CA ILE A 48 -7.32 -8.76 -12.54
C ILE A 48 -7.75 -8.66 -11.07
N LEU A 49 -8.40 -7.57 -10.68
CA LEU A 49 -8.86 -7.36 -9.31
C LEU A 49 -9.96 -8.35 -8.93
N GLN A 50 -10.86 -8.69 -9.84
CA GLN A 50 -11.91 -9.70 -9.60
C GLN A 50 -11.33 -11.11 -9.45
N GLU A 51 -10.36 -11.50 -10.30
CA GLU A 51 -9.65 -12.76 -10.16
C GLU A 51 -8.96 -12.84 -8.79
N LYS A 52 -8.22 -11.79 -8.40
CA LYS A 52 -7.58 -11.72 -7.09
C LYS A 52 -8.55 -11.67 -5.92
N LEU A 53 -9.73 -11.07 -6.09
CA LEU A 53 -10.76 -11.09 -5.06
C LEU A 53 -11.33 -12.50 -4.89
N GLY A 54 -11.51 -13.24 -5.98
CA GLY A 54 -11.88 -14.66 -5.96
C GLY A 54 -10.84 -15.50 -5.21
N GLU A 55 -9.55 -15.30 -5.49
CA GLU A 55 -8.46 -15.97 -4.76
C GLU A 55 -8.49 -15.64 -3.26
N LEU A 56 -8.65 -14.37 -2.88
CA LEU A 56 -8.69 -13.99 -1.46
C LEU A 56 -9.90 -14.58 -0.73
N LYS A 57 -11.05 -14.72 -1.40
CA LYS A 57 -12.25 -15.34 -0.86
C LYS A 57 -12.11 -16.86 -0.75
N SER A 58 -11.49 -17.50 -1.74
CA SER A 58 -11.33 -18.96 -1.73
C SER A 58 -10.46 -19.46 -0.56
N LEU A 59 -9.54 -18.63 -0.05
CA LEU A 59 -8.75 -18.91 1.16
C LEU A 59 -9.58 -19.28 2.38
N VAL A 60 -10.83 -18.80 2.46
CA VAL A 60 -11.73 -19.00 3.60
C VAL A 60 -12.97 -19.81 3.26
N GLU A 61 -13.28 -20.02 1.98
CA GLU A 61 -14.47 -20.74 1.52
C GLU A 61 -14.33 -22.27 1.50
N SER A 62 -13.11 -22.83 1.54
CA SER A 62 -12.93 -24.30 1.60
C SER A 62 -13.60 -24.91 2.85
N GLN A 63 -14.39 -25.97 2.68
CA GLN A 63 -15.00 -26.71 3.80
C GLN A 63 -14.06 -27.80 4.35
N ASP A 64 -12.85 -27.89 3.81
CA ASP A 64 -11.89 -28.94 4.15
C ASP A 64 -11.41 -28.79 5.60
N GLU A 65 -11.33 -29.92 6.31
CA GLU A 65 -10.92 -29.99 7.73
C GLU A 65 -9.46 -29.57 7.94
N ASP A 66 -8.63 -29.69 6.90
CA ASP A 66 -7.27 -29.16 6.84
C ASP A 66 -7.32 -27.63 6.67
N ASN A 67 -7.47 -26.95 7.80
CA ASN A 67 -7.61 -25.50 7.92
C ASN A 67 -6.33 -24.71 7.62
N GLU A 68 -5.25 -25.36 7.19
CA GLU A 68 -3.96 -24.74 6.96
C GLU A 68 -3.64 -24.59 5.48
N PHE A 69 -3.25 -23.39 5.10
CA PHE A 69 -2.85 -23.09 3.74
C PHE A 69 -1.67 -22.14 3.71
N GLU A 70 -1.06 -22.07 2.54
CA GLU A 70 -0.03 -21.08 2.27
C GLU A 70 -0.64 -19.94 1.48
N ALA A 71 -0.37 -18.69 1.88
CA ALA A 71 -0.67 -17.54 1.04
C ALA A 71 0.39 -17.43 -0.07
N THR A 72 0.48 -18.43 -0.94
CA THR A 72 1.35 -18.44 -2.11
C THR A 72 0.61 -17.89 -3.32
N GLY A 73 1.01 -16.70 -3.75
CA GLY A 73 0.39 -16.08 -4.91
C GLY A 73 0.77 -14.62 -5.05
N GLY A 74 1.65 -14.34 -5.99
CA GLY A 74 1.78 -13.01 -6.58
C GLY A 74 1.40 -13.13 -8.05
N ILE A 75 0.84 -12.06 -8.64
CA ILE A 75 0.83 -11.97 -10.10
C ILE A 75 2.29 -11.89 -10.51
N LYS A 76 2.80 -12.96 -11.12
CA LYS A 76 4.08 -12.89 -11.82
C LYS A 76 3.84 -11.96 -13.00
N ALA A 77 4.32 -10.72 -12.90
CA ALA A 77 4.46 -9.92 -14.10
C ALA A 77 5.41 -10.67 -15.03
N ASN A 78 5.14 -10.65 -16.34
CA ASN A 78 6.15 -11.06 -17.31
C ASN A 78 7.45 -10.30 -16.99
N THR A 79 8.59 -10.98 -17.03
CA THR A 79 9.90 -10.43 -16.66
C THR A 79 10.09 -9.04 -17.29
N GLY A 80 10.22 -8.00 -16.46
CA GLY A 80 10.37 -6.60 -16.90
C GLY A 80 9.08 -5.78 -17.12
N ALA A 81 7.88 -6.34 -16.96
CA ALA A 81 6.61 -5.61 -17.10
C ALA A 81 6.16 -4.95 -15.78
N VAL A 82 5.76 -3.69 -15.85
CA VAL A 82 5.08 -2.98 -14.75
C VAL A 82 3.58 -3.19 -14.88
N ASN A 83 2.96 -3.79 -13.87
CA ASN A 83 1.50 -3.92 -13.85
C ASN A 83 0.90 -2.57 -13.44
N SER A 84 0.14 -1.96 -14.35
CA SER A 84 -0.56 -0.71 -14.07
C SER A 84 -2.04 -0.99 -13.82
N PHE A 85 -2.53 -0.52 -12.68
CA PHE A 85 -3.94 -0.54 -12.32
C PHE A 85 -4.49 0.89 -12.38
N ILE A 86 -5.51 1.10 -13.20
CA ILE A 86 -6.09 2.40 -13.47
C ILE A 86 -7.46 2.47 -12.83
N PHE A 87 -7.67 3.51 -12.01
CA PHE A 87 -8.94 3.79 -11.38
C PHE A 87 -9.36 5.23 -11.65
N ASP A 88 -10.59 5.41 -12.09
CA ASP A 88 -11.21 6.69 -12.35
C ASP A 88 -12.09 7.07 -11.15
N LEU A 89 -11.62 8.05 -10.37
CA LEU A 89 -12.28 8.61 -9.18
C LEU A 89 -13.17 9.80 -9.57
N GLY A 90 -14.40 9.82 -9.07
CA GLY A 90 -15.33 10.92 -9.30
C GLY A 90 -16.59 10.85 -8.44
N LYS A 91 -17.58 11.68 -8.78
CA LYS A 91 -18.92 11.63 -8.20
C LYS A 91 -19.66 10.39 -8.71
N LYS A 92 -20.43 9.75 -7.84
CA LYS A 92 -21.31 8.64 -8.23
C LYS A 92 -22.25 9.03 -9.37
N GLY A 93 -22.25 8.27 -10.46
CA GLY A 93 -23.02 8.55 -11.68
C GLY A 93 -22.52 9.75 -12.51
N GLY A 94 -21.45 10.43 -12.07
CA GLY A 94 -20.84 11.55 -12.78
C GLY A 94 -19.64 11.13 -13.65
N LYS A 95 -19.11 12.09 -14.42
CA LYS A 95 -17.85 11.89 -15.14
C LYS A 95 -16.68 11.80 -14.14
N PRO A 96 -15.73 10.86 -14.33
CA PRO A 96 -14.52 10.82 -13.54
C PRO A 96 -13.76 12.14 -13.59
N SER A 97 -13.25 12.55 -12.44
CA SER A 97 -12.50 13.81 -12.31
C SER A 97 -11.00 13.55 -12.25
N ILE A 98 -10.60 12.40 -11.71
CA ILE A 98 -9.21 12.06 -11.42
C ILE A 98 -8.97 10.62 -11.82
N ARG A 99 -7.84 10.36 -12.44
CA ARG A 99 -7.32 9.05 -12.73
C ARG A 99 -6.20 8.72 -11.76
N LEU A 100 -6.36 7.68 -10.97
CA LEU A 100 -5.34 7.12 -10.11
C LEU A 100 -4.69 5.94 -10.86
N LYS A 101 -3.37 5.99 -11.01
CA LYS A 101 -2.59 4.94 -11.67
C LYS A 101 -1.65 4.31 -10.65
N PHE A 102 -2.04 3.14 -10.13
CA PHE A 102 -1.20 2.34 -9.27
C PHE A 102 -0.24 1.52 -10.11
N GLN A 103 1.05 1.67 -9.85
CA GLN A 103 2.12 1.03 -10.58
C GLN A 103 2.75 -0.02 -9.68
N ASP A 104 2.39 -1.27 -9.93
CA ASP A 104 2.89 -2.44 -9.24
C ASP A 104 4.19 -2.90 -9.91
N TYR A 105 5.28 -2.73 -9.18
CA TYR A 105 6.60 -3.20 -9.62
C TYR A 105 6.76 -4.67 -9.25
N SER A 106 7.11 -5.48 -10.25
CA SER A 106 7.63 -6.82 -9.96
C SER A 106 8.86 -6.69 -9.08
N GLY A 107 8.86 -7.36 -7.92
CA GLY A 107 10.02 -7.35 -7.02
C GLY A 107 11.24 -8.05 -7.63
N GLU A 108 11.08 -8.74 -8.76
CA GLU A 108 12.18 -9.29 -9.56
C GLU A 108 13.07 -8.19 -10.15
N ASN A 109 12.49 -7.03 -10.49
CA ASN A 109 13.23 -5.85 -10.96
C ASN A 109 14.05 -5.19 -9.84
N LEU A 110 13.90 -5.67 -8.60
CA LEU A 110 14.65 -5.27 -7.42
C LEU A 110 15.64 -6.38 -7.00
N ASN A 111 15.99 -7.33 -7.85
CA ASN A 111 17.02 -8.33 -7.50
C ASN A 111 18.43 -7.84 -7.86
N ALA A 112 19.46 -8.42 -7.23
CA ALA A 112 20.86 -8.14 -7.58
C ALA A 112 21.21 -8.44 -9.06
N ASN A 113 20.38 -9.26 -9.71
CA ASN A 113 20.49 -9.60 -11.13
C ASN A 113 19.58 -8.73 -12.04
N ALA A 114 18.95 -7.69 -11.49
CA ALA A 114 18.15 -6.77 -12.30
C ALA A 114 19.05 -6.05 -13.31
N LEU A 115 18.56 -5.90 -14.55
CA LEU A 115 19.26 -5.10 -15.55
C LEU A 115 19.27 -3.63 -15.09
N ILE A 116 20.34 -2.91 -15.38
CA ILE A 116 20.46 -1.46 -15.09
C ILE A 116 19.26 -0.70 -15.64
N SER A 117 18.79 -1.08 -16.84
CA SER A 117 17.60 -0.50 -17.47
C SER A 117 16.31 -0.68 -16.67
N ASP A 118 16.20 -1.75 -15.88
CA ASP A 118 15.01 -2.00 -15.06
C ASP A 118 15.04 -1.18 -13.77
N LEU A 119 16.23 -0.95 -13.20
CA LEU A 119 16.43 -0.03 -12.08
C LEU A 119 16.14 1.42 -12.49
N GLU A 120 16.59 1.85 -13.68
CA GLU A 120 16.28 3.19 -14.22
C GLU A 120 14.78 3.39 -14.47
N LYS A 121 14.09 2.38 -15.00
CA LYS A 121 12.62 2.41 -15.15
C LYS A 121 11.92 2.54 -13.80
N VAL A 122 12.34 1.76 -12.80
CA VAL A 122 11.81 1.86 -11.43
C VAL A 122 12.03 3.27 -10.87
N GLN A 123 13.23 3.81 -11.04
CA GLN A 123 13.57 5.14 -10.56
C GLN A 123 12.72 6.23 -11.24
N ASN A 124 12.58 6.19 -12.57
CA ASN A 124 11.77 7.17 -13.31
C ASN A 124 10.31 7.14 -12.87
N LEU A 125 9.74 5.95 -12.70
CA LEU A 125 8.35 5.82 -12.28
C LEU A 125 8.14 6.30 -10.83
N ILE A 126 9.11 6.10 -9.93
CA ILE A 126 9.05 6.65 -8.56
C ILE A 126 9.20 8.18 -8.59
N ASN A 127 10.11 8.72 -9.41
CA ASN A 127 10.26 10.17 -9.59
C ASN A 127 8.94 10.84 -10.04
N GLU A 128 8.19 10.16 -10.90
CA GLU A 128 6.88 10.61 -11.38
C GLU A 128 5.74 10.36 -10.39
N SER A 129 5.94 9.51 -9.36
CA SER A 129 4.89 9.10 -8.42
C SER A 129 4.80 10.02 -7.23
N VAL A 130 3.64 10.66 -7.03
CA VAL A 130 3.39 11.57 -5.90
C VAL A 130 3.23 10.80 -4.58
N ILE A 131 2.75 9.57 -4.68
CA ILE A 131 2.48 8.68 -3.56
C ILE A 131 3.29 7.40 -3.73
N ILE A 132 3.89 6.93 -2.64
CA ILE A 132 4.64 5.69 -2.55
C ILE A 132 3.94 4.83 -1.49
N LEU A 133 3.41 3.67 -1.90
CA LEU A 133 2.78 2.68 -1.04
C LEU A 133 3.73 1.48 -0.89
N ILE A 134 4.28 1.29 0.31
CA ILE A 134 5.21 0.22 0.64
C ILE A 134 4.45 -0.88 1.35
N ALA A 135 4.27 -2.03 0.71
CA ALA A 135 3.70 -3.22 1.35
C ALA A 135 4.78 -3.91 2.20
N ILE A 136 4.43 -4.24 3.45
CA ILE A 136 5.32 -4.89 4.42
C ILE A 136 4.64 -6.18 4.89
N ASP A 137 5.21 -7.34 4.58
CA ASP A 137 4.75 -8.62 5.10
C ASP A 137 4.98 -8.67 6.62
N ALA A 138 3.90 -8.58 7.39
CA ALA A 138 3.97 -8.57 8.84
C ALA A 138 4.52 -9.89 9.42
N PRO A 139 4.15 -11.09 8.93
CA PRO A 139 4.80 -12.33 9.35
C PRO A 139 6.33 -12.32 9.20
N ALA A 140 6.87 -11.90 8.05
CA ALA A 140 8.31 -11.82 7.88
C ALA A 140 8.99 -10.78 8.80
N LEU A 141 8.26 -9.73 9.19
CA LEU A 141 8.72 -8.70 10.12
C LEU A 141 8.73 -9.17 11.58
N MET A 142 7.70 -9.92 11.97
CA MET A 142 7.39 -10.24 13.37
C MET A 142 7.94 -11.61 13.79
N GLU A 143 7.80 -12.61 12.93
CA GLU A 143 8.08 -14.00 13.24
C GLU A 143 9.57 -14.34 13.14
N ALA A 144 9.98 -15.40 13.83
CA ALA A 144 11.39 -15.80 13.95
C ALA A 144 12.33 -14.62 14.31
N LYS A 145 11.85 -13.68 15.14
CA LYS A 145 12.55 -12.44 15.51
C LYS A 145 12.99 -11.60 14.30
N GLY A 146 12.20 -11.59 13.23
CA GLY A 146 12.48 -10.84 12.00
C GLY A 146 13.55 -11.44 11.11
N GLN A 147 13.94 -12.71 11.32
CA GLN A 147 14.99 -13.38 10.53
C GLN A 147 14.76 -13.29 9.00
N TYR A 148 13.50 -13.21 8.57
CA TYR A 148 13.11 -13.18 7.16
C TYR A 148 12.80 -11.77 6.64
N ASN A 149 12.88 -10.73 7.49
CA ASN A 149 12.50 -9.36 7.14
C ASN A 149 13.36 -8.81 5.99
N GLU A 150 14.69 -8.93 6.06
CA GLU A 150 15.57 -8.44 4.99
C GLU A 150 15.39 -9.20 3.68
N MET A 151 14.99 -10.49 3.74
CA MET A 151 14.75 -11.30 2.55
C MET A 151 13.44 -10.92 1.84
N ILE A 152 12.37 -10.75 2.62
CA ILE A 152 11.00 -10.58 2.11
C ILE A 152 10.63 -9.10 1.96
N ASN A 153 10.86 -8.29 2.99
CA ASN A 153 10.44 -6.88 3.02
C ASN A 153 11.51 -5.93 2.46
N ARG A 154 12.79 -6.35 2.49
CA ARG A 154 13.93 -5.64 1.89
C ARG A 154 13.99 -4.13 2.23
N PRO A 155 13.89 -3.74 3.52
CA PRO A 155 13.83 -2.33 3.92
C PRO A 155 15.03 -1.51 3.41
N GLN A 156 16.24 -2.07 3.43
CA GLN A 156 17.45 -1.37 2.98
C GLN A 156 17.43 -1.10 1.46
N GLN A 157 16.92 -2.04 0.68
CA GLN A 157 16.76 -1.83 -0.76
C GLN A 157 15.75 -0.74 -1.07
N ILE A 158 14.60 -0.74 -0.39
CA ILE A 158 13.58 0.30 -0.55
C ILE A 158 14.17 1.67 -0.21
N LYS A 159 14.95 1.77 0.87
CA LYS A 159 15.71 2.99 1.19
C LYS A 159 16.58 3.44 0.04
N ASN A 160 17.41 2.56 -0.53
CA ASN A 160 18.34 2.94 -1.59
C ASN A 160 17.62 3.47 -2.83
N ILE A 161 16.50 2.84 -3.20
CA ILE A 161 15.68 3.26 -4.35
C ILE A 161 15.07 4.65 -4.08
N LEU A 162 14.46 4.84 -2.92
CA LEU A 162 13.88 6.14 -2.55
C LEU A 162 14.95 7.22 -2.37
N ALA A 163 16.13 6.86 -1.88
CA ALA A 163 17.24 7.78 -1.74
C ALA A 163 17.62 8.39 -3.08
N LYS A 164 17.74 7.54 -4.11
CA LYS A 164 18.02 7.96 -5.47
C LYS A 164 16.88 8.79 -6.07
N ALA A 165 15.64 8.37 -5.87
CA ALA A 165 14.48 9.07 -6.43
C ALA A 165 14.23 10.44 -5.79
N PHE A 166 14.58 10.60 -4.51
CA PHE A 166 14.35 11.83 -3.76
C PHE A 166 15.58 12.75 -3.73
N GLU A 167 16.61 12.53 -4.56
CA GLU A 167 17.77 13.44 -4.68
C GLU A 167 17.32 14.85 -5.06
N ASP A 168 16.44 14.98 -6.06
CA ASP A 168 15.95 16.26 -6.57
C ASP A 168 14.44 16.45 -6.28
N ILE A 169 14.01 16.15 -5.06
CA ILE A 169 12.61 16.36 -4.66
C ILE A 169 12.23 17.84 -4.78
N LYS A 170 11.19 18.13 -5.56
CA LYS A 170 10.68 19.48 -5.80
C LYS A 170 9.23 19.66 -5.35
N GLU A 171 8.63 18.58 -4.83
CA GLU A 171 7.20 18.46 -4.60
C GLU A 171 6.94 17.54 -3.41
N PRO A 172 5.93 17.83 -2.56
CA PRO A 172 5.63 16.96 -1.45
C PRO A 172 5.26 15.54 -1.89
N ARG A 173 5.72 14.54 -1.14
CA ARG A 173 5.46 13.12 -1.38
C ARG A 173 4.79 12.51 -0.17
N LEU A 174 3.85 11.60 -0.42
CA LEU A 174 3.27 10.75 0.61
C LEU A 174 3.92 9.36 0.55
N VAL A 175 4.51 8.92 1.65
CA VAL A 175 5.02 7.56 1.84
C VAL A 175 4.13 6.83 2.84
N ILE A 176 3.48 5.76 2.39
CA ILE A 176 2.61 4.91 3.21
C ILE A 176 3.34 3.60 3.46
N LEU A 177 3.70 3.34 4.71
CA LEU A 177 4.12 2.01 5.16
C LEU A 177 2.86 1.21 5.49
N ALA A 178 2.55 0.19 4.69
CA ALA A 178 1.38 -0.64 4.86
C ALA A 178 1.79 -2.06 5.27
N PRO A 179 1.94 -2.34 6.58
CA PRO A 179 1.94 -3.70 7.09
C PRO A 179 0.69 -4.44 6.62
N ILE A 180 0.88 -5.59 5.97
CA ILE A 180 -0.18 -6.45 5.46
C ILE A 180 -0.15 -7.81 6.15
N LYS A 181 -1.24 -8.57 6.04
CA LYS A 181 -1.43 -9.83 6.78
C LYS A 181 -1.35 -9.61 8.31
N CYS A 182 -1.94 -8.51 8.78
CA CYS A 182 -1.83 -8.09 10.18
C CYS A 182 -2.81 -8.76 11.14
N GLU A 183 -3.60 -9.72 10.67
CA GLU A 183 -4.65 -10.41 11.43
C GLU A 183 -4.13 -10.93 12.77
N THR A 184 -2.96 -11.58 12.81
CA THR A 184 -2.36 -12.07 14.06
C THR A 184 -1.86 -10.95 14.98
N TYR A 185 -1.42 -9.83 14.40
CA TYR A 185 -0.64 -8.81 15.12
C TYR A 185 -1.48 -7.65 15.64
N LEU A 186 -2.75 -7.55 15.24
CA LEU A 186 -3.69 -6.51 15.69
C LEU A 186 -4.75 -7.02 16.68
N GLN A 187 -4.52 -8.17 17.33
CA GLN A 187 -5.51 -8.79 18.22
C GLN A 187 -5.65 -8.08 19.58
N ASN A 188 -4.59 -7.42 20.06
CA ASN A 188 -4.61 -6.69 21.33
C ASN A 188 -3.56 -5.56 21.34
N GLU A 189 -3.66 -4.65 22.31
CA GLU A 189 -2.76 -3.50 22.40
C GLU A 189 -1.27 -3.88 22.44
N LYS A 190 -0.90 -4.99 23.08
CA LYS A 190 0.50 -5.39 23.20
C LYS A 190 1.06 -5.80 21.84
N SER A 191 0.36 -6.66 21.12
CA SER A 191 0.77 -7.09 19.77
C SER A 191 0.75 -5.92 18.79
N THR A 192 -0.23 -5.02 18.91
CA THR A 192 -0.36 -3.84 18.04
C THR A 192 0.79 -2.85 18.26
N ARG A 193 1.14 -2.55 19.52
CA ARG A 193 2.30 -1.71 19.85
C ARG A 193 3.60 -2.34 19.37
N GLU A 194 3.72 -3.66 19.49
CA GLU A 194 4.89 -4.39 19.01
C GLU A 194 5.02 -4.32 17.48
N LEU A 195 3.94 -4.51 16.73
CA LEU A 195 3.94 -4.34 15.26
C LEU A 195 4.44 -2.95 14.86
N LEU A 196 3.86 -1.90 15.46
CA LEU A 196 4.26 -0.52 15.16
C LEU A 196 5.72 -0.26 15.53
N ARG A 197 6.20 -0.80 16.65
CA ARG A 197 7.61 -0.70 17.07
C ARG A 197 8.52 -1.41 16.07
N ARG A 198 8.20 -2.65 15.69
CA ARG A 198 8.99 -3.45 14.72
C ARG A 198 9.07 -2.76 13.36
N VAL A 199 7.98 -2.15 12.88
CA VAL A 199 8.00 -1.34 11.64
C VAL A 199 9.00 -0.19 11.78
N LYS A 200 8.96 0.56 12.90
CA LYS A 200 9.86 1.71 13.13
C LYS A 200 11.32 1.28 13.22
N ASP A 201 11.61 0.20 13.94
CA ASP A 201 12.97 -0.26 14.18
C ASP A 201 13.59 -0.82 12.90
N GLU A 202 12.88 -1.69 12.19
CA GLU A 202 13.38 -2.37 11.00
C GLU A 202 13.46 -1.44 9.78
N TYR A 203 12.62 -0.40 9.73
CA TYR A 203 12.70 0.66 8.73
C TYR A 203 13.42 1.92 9.23
N ALA A 204 14.11 1.88 10.37
CA ALA A 204 14.76 3.06 10.98
C ALA A 204 15.70 3.78 10.00
N ASN A 205 16.44 3.03 9.17
CA ASN A 205 17.32 3.60 8.15
C ASN A 205 16.57 4.34 7.03
N LEU A 206 15.39 3.85 6.64
CA LEU A 206 14.52 4.54 5.69
C LEU A 206 13.90 5.77 6.36
N LEU A 207 13.33 5.60 7.55
CA LEU A 207 12.67 6.67 8.29
C LEU A 207 13.63 7.82 8.59
N GLY A 208 14.84 7.52 9.06
CA GLY A 208 15.89 8.51 9.29
C GLY A 208 16.31 9.25 8.03
N PHE A 209 16.31 8.58 6.88
CA PHE A 209 16.52 9.25 5.58
C PHE A 209 15.36 10.20 5.24
N LEU A 210 14.12 9.73 5.33
CA LEU A 210 12.92 10.53 5.04
C LEU A 210 12.74 11.72 6.01
N SER A 211 13.25 11.59 7.24
CA SER A 211 13.22 12.65 8.26
C SER A 211 14.46 13.55 8.26
N SER A 212 15.39 13.37 7.31
CA SER A 212 16.56 14.25 7.18
C SER A 212 16.12 15.70 6.92
N GLU A 213 16.92 16.68 7.34
CA GLU A 213 16.59 18.11 7.22
C GLU A 213 16.18 18.51 5.79
N ARG A 214 16.81 17.90 4.78
CA ARG A 214 16.52 18.11 3.36
C ARG A 214 15.12 17.61 2.96
N LEU A 215 14.65 16.49 3.53
CA LEU A 215 13.40 15.82 3.14
C LEU A 215 12.23 16.08 4.07
N LEU A 216 12.50 16.43 5.33
CA LEU A 216 11.49 16.71 6.35
C LEU A 216 10.41 17.71 5.89
N PRO A 217 10.72 18.78 5.13
CA PRO A 217 9.71 19.71 4.62
C PRO A 217 8.88 19.14 3.47
N TRP A 218 9.25 18.02 2.87
CA TRP A 218 8.67 17.52 1.61
C TRP A 218 7.99 16.16 1.77
N VAL A 219 8.33 15.38 2.80
CA VAL A 219 7.86 14.01 2.92
C VAL A 219 6.87 13.86 4.06
N VAL A 220 5.71 13.29 3.74
CA VAL A 220 4.75 12.75 4.72
C VAL A 220 5.00 11.26 4.84
N THR A 221 5.06 10.75 6.06
CA THR A 221 5.19 9.31 6.29
C THR A 221 4.15 8.83 7.28
N VAL A 222 3.41 7.79 6.89
CA VAL A 222 2.35 7.20 7.71
C VAL A 222 2.50 5.68 7.77
N VAL A 223 2.00 5.08 8.85
CA VAL A 223 1.85 3.62 9.01
C VAL A 223 0.36 3.30 9.02
N THR A 224 -0.06 2.43 8.10
CA THR A 224 -1.45 1.99 7.95
C THR A 224 -1.50 0.46 7.88
N PRO A 225 -1.48 -0.24 9.04
CA PRO A 225 -1.55 -1.69 9.03
C PRO A 225 -2.94 -2.14 8.54
N VAL A 226 -2.98 -3.24 7.79
CA VAL A 226 -4.23 -3.78 7.23
C VAL A 226 -4.34 -5.29 7.45
N GLN A 227 -5.58 -5.75 7.60
CA GLN A 227 -5.93 -7.16 7.67
C GLN A 227 -6.53 -7.54 6.32
N THR A 228 -5.70 -8.11 5.44
CA THR A 228 -5.99 -8.30 4.01
C THR A 228 -7.15 -9.27 3.74
N VAL A 229 -7.28 -10.32 4.56
CA VAL A 229 -8.39 -11.28 4.50
C VAL A 229 -9.30 -11.11 5.72
N GLY A 230 -8.72 -10.78 6.87
CA GLY A 230 -9.39 -10.43 8.12
C GLY A 230 -9.76 -11.59 9.03
N THR A 231 -9.84 -12.82 8.50
CA THR A 231 -10.21 -14.04 9.25
C THR A 231 -9.16 -15.14 9.16
N VAL A 232 -7.98 -14.80 8.65
CA VAL A 232 -6.87 -15.73 8.44
C VAL A 232 -5.70 -15.26 9.29
N VAL A 233 -5.23 -16.09 10.20
CA VAL A 233 -4.13 -15.79 11.12
C VAL A 233 -2.92 -16.65 10.80
N PHE A 234 -1.74 -16.10 11.04
CA PHE A 234 -0.47 -16.82 10.95
C PHE A 234 -0.45 -18.02 11.91
N SER A 235 0.07 -19.15 11.40
CA SER A 235 0.20 -20.43 12.10
C SER A 235 1.67 -20.71 12.44
N HIS A 236 2.51 -20.97 11.43
CA HIS A 236 3.92 -21.25 11.60
C HIS A 236 4.72 -21.02 10.29
N ILE A 237 6.03 -21.24 10.35
CA ILE A 237 6.93 -21.13 9.18
C ILE A 237 7.49 -22.51 8.84
N ASP A 238 7.20 -22.97 7.63
CA ASP A 238 7.93 -24.07 7.00
C ASP A 238 9.19 -23.54 6.32
N VAL A 239 10.30 -24.28 6.41
CA VAL A 239 11.55 -23.89 5.74
C VAL A 239 11.90 -24.89 4.66
N ILE A 240 11.66 -24.50 3.42
CA ILE A 240 11.99 -25.32 2.26
C ILE A 240 13.43 -25.03 1.82
N LYS A 241 14.15 -26.09 1.45
CA LYS A 241 15.51 -26.00 0.90
C LYS A 241 15.46 -26.23 -0.60
N GLU A 242 15.80 -25.20 -1.38
CA GLU A 242 15.93 -25.29 -2.84
C GLU A 242 17.28 -24.73 -3.28
N GLY A 243 18.04 -25.49 -4.07
CA GLY A 243 19.35 -25.06 -4.56
C GLY A 243 20.34 -24.67 -3.47
N GLY A 244 20.27 -25.29 -2.29
CA GLY A 244 21.10 -24.98 -1.12
C GLY A 244 20.69 -23.72 -0.34
N LYS A 245 19.65 -22.99 -0.77
CA LYS A 245 19.09 -21.84 -0.07
C LYS A 245 17.84 -22.24 0.72
N LYS A 246 17.61 -21.56 1.85
CA LYS A 246 16.43 -21.74 2.71
C LYS A 246 15.40 -20.65 2.41
N TYR A 247 14.16 -21.05 2.15
CA TYR A 247 13.04 -20.14 1.89
C TYR A 247 11.94 -20.33 2.92
N PRO A 248 11.44 -19.26 3.57
CA PRO A 248 10.32 -19.35 4.49
C PRO A 248 9.00 -19.47 3.72
N HIS A 249 8.20 -20.45 4.12
CA HIS A 249 6.84 -20.67 3.68
C HIS A 249 5.93 -20.38 4.87
N PHE A 250 5.28 -19.22 4.87
CA PHE A 250 4.41 -18.80 5.97
C PHE A 250 3.05 -19.50 5.83
N LYS A 251 2.71 -20.32 6.82
CA LYS A 251 1.44 -21.03 6.89
C LYS A 251 0.43 -20.23 7.70
N PHE A 252 -0.82 -20.29 7.28
CA PHE A 252 -1.94 -19.59 7.88
C PHE A 252 -3.11 -20.53 8.06
N HIS A 253 -3.96 -20.22 9.04
CA HIS A 253 -5.23 -20.91 9.21
C HIS A 253 -6.37 -19.94 9.44
N LYS A 254 -7.60 -20.43 9.26
CA LYS A 254 -8.82 -19.70 9.60
C LYS A 254 -8.92 -19.55 11.11
N ASN A 255 -9.34 -18.38 11.58
CA ASN A 255 -9.56 -18.17 13.02
C ASN A 255 -10.80 -18.90 13.57
N TYR A 256 -11.71 -19.36 12.71
CA TYR A 256 -12.82 -20.28 13.03
C TYR A 256 -13.33 -21.01 11.77
N ILE A 257 -14.04 -22.13 11.94
CA ILE A 257 -14.45 -23.07 10.87
C ILE A 257 -15.26 -22.38 9.76
N HIS A 258 -16.19 -21.48 10.13
CA HIS A 258 -17.06 -20.77 9.18
C HIS A 258 -16.55 -19.35 8.87
N ALA A 259 -15.24 -19.13 8.95
CA ALA A 259 -14.60 -17.87 8.60
C ALA A 259 -15.03 -17.41 7.20
N LYS A 260 -15.31 -16.12 7.07
CA LYS A 260 -15.64 -15.47 5.80
C LYS A 260 -14.63 -14.39 5.51
N TYR A 261 -14.50 -14.04 4.24
CA TYR A 261 -13.66 -12.92 3.82
C TYR A 261 -14.22 -11.65 4.44
N SER A 262 -13.42 -11.01 5.30
CA SER A 262 -13.84 -9.86 6.10
C SER A 262 -12.63 -8.96 6.38
N PRO A 263 -12.01 -8.40 5.33
CA PRO A 263 -10.83 -7.55 5.47
C PRO A 263 -11.13 -6.37 6.39
N LYS A 264 -10.11 -5.90 7.11
CA LYS A 264 -10.24 -4.76 8.02
C LYS A 264 -9.17 -3.72 7.74
N ASP A 265 -9.58 -2.46 7.79
CA ASP A 265 -8.74 -1.28 7.63
C ASP A 265 -8.05 -1.15 6.26
N CYS A 266 -8.37 -2.01 5.29
CA CYS A 266 -7.79 -1.94 3.95
C CYS A 266 -8.15 -0.66 3.18
N GLU A 267 -9.17 0.09 3.62
CA GLU A 267 -9.51 1.39 3.05
C GLU A 267 -8.64 2.53 3.61
N GLN A 268 -7.94 2.32 4.74
CA GLN A 268 -7.13 3.35 5.39
C GLN A 268 -6.01 3.92 4.49
N PRO A 269 -5.21 3.12 3.76
CA PRO A 269 -4.25 3.65 2.78
C PRO A 269 -4.91 4.62 1.79
N PHE A 270 -6.10 4.28 1.29
CA PHE A 270 -6.85 5.14 0.36
C PHE A 270 -7.34 6.42 1.03
N ARG A 271 -7.80 6.36 2.29
CA ARG A 271 -8.18 7.57 3.04
C ARG A 271 -6.99 8.52 3.18
N TYR A 272 -5.79 8.03 3.45
CA TYR A 272 -4.58 8.85 3.51
C TYR A 272 -4.20 9.44 2.14
N ILE A 273 -4.35 8.66 1.06
CA ILE A 273 -4.20 9.16 -0.31
C ILE A 273 -5.13 10.35 -0.55
N LEU A 274 -6.43 10.19 -0.30
CA LEU A 274 -7.40 11.29 -0.46
C LEU A 274 -7.07 12.48 0.43
N ARG A 275 -6.71 12.23 1.69
CA ARG A 275 -6.39 13.26 2.68
C ARG A 275 -5.23 14.13 2.23
N PHE A 276 -4.13 13.49 1.82
CA PHE A 276 -2.97 14.18 1.28
C PHE A 276 -3.33 15.00 0.04
N LEU A 277 -4.04 14.39 -0.91
CA LEU A 277 -4.38 15.07 -2.15
C LEU A 277 -5.35 16.27 -1.95
N LEU A 278 -6.32 16.15 -1.03
CA LEU A 278 -7.19 17.26 -0.63
C LEU A 278 -6.39 18.40 0.02
N LYS A 279 -5.39 18.07 0.85
CA LYS A 279 -4.56 19.08 1.52
C LYS A 279 -3.64 19.81 0.54
N GLN A 280 -3.05 19.09 -0.41
CA GLN A 280 -2.26 19.69 -1.49
C GLN A 280 -3.09 20.68 -2.33
N LYS A 281 -4.39 20.44 -2.50
CA LYS A 281 -5.31 21.41 -3.11
C LYS A 281 -5.46 22.70 -2.28
N ILE A 282 -5.56 22.59 -0.96
CA ILE A 282 -5.79 23.73 -0.04
C ILE A 282 -4.53 24.59 0.09
N ASN A 283 -3.37 23.96 0.31
CA ASN A 283 -2.12 24.68 0.59
C ASN A 283 -1.60 25.51 -0.60
N ARG A 284 -2.11 25.24 -1.82
CA ARG A 284 -1.85 26.03 -3.03
C ARG A 284 -2.43 27.45 -3.03
N LEU A 285 -3.31 27.80 -2.08
CA LEU A 285 -3.82 29.18 -1.95
C LEU A 285 -2.78 30.14 -1.31
N ASN A 286 -1.71 29.62 -0.70
CA ASN A 286 -0.77 30.42 0.10
C ASN A 286 0.71 30.37 -0.33
N TYR A 287 1.12 29.50 -1.26
CA TYR A 287 2.52 29.42 -1.71
C TYR A 287 2.65 29.02 -3.18
N ASP A 288 3.59 29.65 -3.89
CA ASP A 288 3.99 29.38 -5.28
C ASP A 288 4.96 28.18 -5.34
N TRP A 289 4.43 26.96 -5.31
CA TRP A 289 5.19 25.74 -5.58
C TRP A 289 5.07 25.46 -7.09
N GLY A 290 6.20 25.38 -7.79
CA GLY A 290 6.35 25.26 -9.25
C GLY A 290 5.46 24.24 -10.01
N PRO A 291 5.99 23.27 -10.78
CA PRO A 291 5.26 22.64 -11.88
C PRO A 291 4.29 21.53 -11.46
N PHE A 292 3.57 21.69 -10.35
CA PHE A 292 2.28 21.03 -10.09
C PHE A 292 1.19 21.46 -11.12
N ILE A 293 1.57 21.91 -12.32
CA ILE A 293 0.69 22.32 -13.41
C ILE A 293 -0.29 21.18 -13.73
N PHE A 294 0.07 19.92 -13.53
CA PHE A 294 -0.85 18.80 -13.76
C PHE A 294 -1.97 18.70 -12.70
N ILE A 295 -1.76 19.17 -11.46
CA ILE A 295 -2.82 19.28 -10.44
C ILE A 295 -3.65 20.56 -10.61
N ARG A 296 -3.28 21.48 -11.53
CA ARG A 296 -4.03 22.74 -11.78
C ARG A 296 -5.48 22.53 -12.27
N SER A 297 -5.87 21.33 -12.69
CA SER A 297 -7.24 21.06 -13.19
C SER A 297 -8.15 20.32 -12.19
N TRP A 298 -7.63 19.83 -11.06
CA TRP A 298 -8.44 19.42 -9.88
C TRP A 298 -9.29 20.61 -9.33
N PHE A 299 -9.07 21.80 -9.85
CA PHE A 299 -9.73 23.03 -9.46
C PHE A 299 -11.22 23.07 -9.86
N ASN A 300 -11.64 22.23 -10.81
CA ASN A 300 -13.06 22.06 -11.20
C ASN A 300 -13.75 20.84 -10.57
N LEU A 301 -13.19 20.27 -9.49
CA LEU A 301 -13.95 19.30 -8.71
C LEU A 301 -15.20 19.98 -8.15
N ASP A 302 -16.35 19.38 -8.45
CA ASP A 302 -17.63 19.72 -7.86
C ASP A 302 -17.49 19.81 -6.33
N ARG A 303 -18.10 20.85 -5.74
CA ARG A 303 -18.15 21.07 -4.29
C ARG A 303 -18.57 19.79 -3.56
N GLU A 304 -19.49 19.04 -4.16
CA GLU A 304 -19.98 17.78 -3.61
C GLU A 304 -18.91 16.68 -3.54
N ILE A 305 -18.01 16.56 -4.53
CA ILE A 305 -16.92 15.57 -4.49
C ILE A 305 -15.93 15.96 -3.39
N LYS A 306 -15.68 17.26 -3.20
CA LYS A 306 -14.82 17.74 -2.12
C LYS A 306 -15.44 17.42 -0.75
N GLU A 307 -16.72 17.67 -0.56
CA GLU A 307 -17.44 17.36 0.68
C GLU A 307 -17.47 15.85 0.94
N ALA A 308 -17.72 15.04 -0.09
CA ALA A 308 -17.69 13.59 0.02
C ALA A 308 -16.29 13.07 0.38
N ALA A 309 -15.24 13.57 -0.28
CA ALA A 309 -13.86 13.24 0.06
C ALA A 309 -13.48 13.70 1.47
N GLN A 310 -13.94 14.88 1.91
CA GLN A 310 -13.77 15.36 3.28
C GLN A 310 -14.44 14.43 4.30
N ASN A 311 -15.60 13.86 3.98
CA ASN A 311 -16.25 12.88 4.85
C ASN A 311 -15.48 11.56 4.90
N VAL A 312 -14.90 11.11 3.78
CA VAL A 312 -14.05 9.91 3.76
C VAL A 312 -12.80 10.07 4.63
N VAL A 313 -12.14 11.23 4.56
CA VAL A 313 -10.89 11.43 5.32
C VAL A 313 -11.09 11.59 6.82
N LYS A 314 -12.30 11.93 7.29
CA LYS A 314 -12.64 11.91 8.73
C LYS A 314 -12.47 10.55 9.37
N GLY A 315 -12.58 9.47 8.58
CA GLY A 315 -12.35 8.10 9.04
C GLY A 315 -10.88 7.67 9.06
N CYS A 316 -9.91 8.57 8.82
CA CYS A 316 -8.49 8.23 8.95
C CYS A 316 -8.15 7.90 10.40
N LYS A 317 -7.77 6.65 10.65
CA LYS A 317 -7.20 6.24 11.93
C LYS A 317 -5.81 6.84 12.10
N THR A 318 -5.53 7.38 13.28
CA THR A 318 -4.24 8.01 13.61
C THR A 318 -3.67 7.56 14.95
N ASP A 319 -4.39 6.70 15.67
CA ASP A 319 -4.04 6.28 17.03
C ASP A 319 -2.96 5.18 16.99
N PRO A 320 -1.79 5.40 17.61
CA PRO A 320 -0.78 4.37 17.78
C PRO A 320 -1.25 3.13 18.54
N GLN A 321 -2.28 3.23 19.38
CA GLN A 321 -2.88 2.08 20.07
C GLN A 321 -3.57 1.12 19.11
N ASP A 322 -4.07 1.62 17.98
CA ASP A 322 -4.63 0.84 16.88
C ASP A 322 -3.57 0.44 15.84
N GLY A 323 -2.29 0.80 16.06
CA GLY A 323 -1.17 0.50 15.16
C GLY A 323 -1.00 1.52 14.03
N PHE A 324 -1.84 2.55 13.98
CA PHE A 324 -1.75 3.63 13.00
C PHE A 324 -0.84 4.74 13.51
N ALA A 325 -0.07 5.35 12.62
CA ALA A 325 0.76 6.48 13.01
C ALA A 325 1.01 7.44 11.86
N ILE A 326 0.96 8.74 12.16
CA ILE A 326 1.59 9.76 11.32
C ILE A 326 2.99 9.98 11.90
N LEU A 327 4.02 9.56 11.17
CA LEU A 327 5.41 9.65 11.63
C LEU A 327 6.00 11.05 11.38
N GLN A 328 5.65 11.68 10.25
CA GLN A 328 6.05 13.04 9.91
C GLN A 328 5.12 13.67 8.88
N GLY A 329 5.21 14.99 8.70
CA GLY A 329 4.53 15.71 7.63
C GLY A 329 3.03 15.95 7.86
N LYS A 330 2.57 16.00 9.12
CA LYS A 330 1.15 16.21 9.47
C LYS A 330 0.54 17.47 8.84
N GLN A 331 1.36 18.50 8.57
CA GLN A 331 0.94 19.74 7.90
C GLN A 331 0.47 19.55 6.44
N TYR A 332 0.81 18.42 5.82
CA TYR A 332 0.39 18.03 4.48
C TYR A 332 -0.76 17.00 4.48
N LEU A 333 -1.36 16.74 5.64
CA LEU A 333 -2.57 15.93 5.81
C LEU A 333 -3.73 16.77 6.36
#